data_AF-A0A2V5V0B6-F1
#
_entry.id   AF-A0A2V5V0B6-F1
#
_cell.length_a   1.000
_cell.length_b   1.000
_cell.length_c   1.000
_cell.angle_alpha   90.00
_cell.angle_beta   90.00
_cell.angle_gamma   90.00
#
_symmetry.space_group_name_H-M   'P 1'
#
loop_
_entity.id
_entity.type
_entity.pdbx_description
1 polymer ?
#
loop_
_entity_poly.entity_id
_entity_poly.type
_entity_poly.pdbx_seq_one_letter_code
_entity_poly.pdbx_strand_id
1 'polypeptide(L)'
;MNFSVTIIGALIGAVVLLFGRKLFWLCVAAIGFAAGVELAPHLVHEPSALLSLTIALLLGIIGALLAVFLQKIAIGVLGFLAGGKLAGAIAAAFFVHYAQHSTIIFVVGGIIGAILLLALFDWALIVVSS
;
A
#
# COMPACT_ATOMS: atom_id res chain seq x y z
N MET A 1 -5.95 20.30 -25.36
CA MET A 1 -4.68 20.15 -24.59
C MET A 1 -4.83 19.09 -23.49
N ASN A 2 -5.38 17.90 -23.78
CA ASN A 2 -5.63 16.86 -22.76
C ASN A 2 -4.57 15.74 -22.75
N PHE A 3 -3.82 15.56 -23.84
CA PHE A 3 -2.84 14.47 -23.98
C PHE A 3 -1.68 14.56 -22.98
N SER A 4 -1.14 15.75 -22.70
CA SER A 4 -0.06 15.91 -21.72
C SER A 4 -0.48 15.50 -20.32
N VAL A 5 -1.70 15.82 -19.89
CA VAL A 5 -2.19 15.44 -18.55
C VAL A 5 -2.34 13.92 -18.43
N THR A 6 -2.81 13.26 -19.49
CA THR A 6 -2.94 11.79 -19.52
C THR A 6 -1.57 11.11 -19.50
N ILE A 7 -0.59 11.63 -20.26
CA ILE A 7 0.77 11.07 -20.33
C ILE A 7 1.51 11.28 -19.00
N ILE A 8 1.39 12.47 -18.40
CA ILE A 8 1.96 12.77 -17.07
C ILE A 8 1.31 11.90 -16.00
N GLY A 9 -0.02 11.74 -16.03
CA GLY A 9 -0.74 10.85 -15.12
C GLY A 9 -0.31 9.39 -15.27
N ALA A 10 -0.08 8.92 -16.50
CA ALA A 10 0.40 7.57 -16.78
C ALA A 10 1.85 7.36 -16.31
N LEU A 11 2.73 8.35 -16.48
CA LEU A 11 4.11 8.32 -15.99
C LEU A 11 4.18 8.33 -14.47
N ILE A 12 3.40 9.19 -13.81
CA ILE A 12 3.30 9.24 -12.35
C ILE A 12 2.71 7.93 -11.83
N GLY A 13 1.67 7.41 -12.49
CA GLY A 13 1.10 6.09 -12.20
C GLY A 13 2.15 4.99 -12.33
N ALA A 14 2.94 4.99 -13.40
CA ALA A 14 4.00 4.00 -13.63
C ALA A 14 5.13 4.09 -12.59
N VAL A 15 5.56 5.30 -12.23
CA VAL A 15 6.59 5.51 -11.19
C VAL A 15 6.07 5.07 -9.82
N VAL A 16 4.83 5.40 -9.47
CA VAL A 16 4.20 4.95 -8.21
C VAL A 16 3.99 3.44 -8.20
N LEU A 17 3.62 2.82 -9.33
CA LEU A 17 3.45 1.38 -9.45
C LEU A 17 4.79 0.62 -9.36
N LEU A 18 5.84 1.13 -10.00
CA LEU A 18 7.17 0.50 -10.03
C LEU A 18 7.94 0.70 -8.73
N PHE A 19 7.96 1.92 -8.20
CA PHE A 19 8.73 2.25 -6.99
C PHE A 19 7.92 2.13 -5.71
N GLY A 20 6.60 2.32 -5.70
CA GLY A 20 5.81 2.37 -4.45
C GLY A 20 5.90 1.10 -3.60
N ARG A 21 5.91 -0.07 -4.23
CA ARG A 21 6.05 -1.36 -3.53
C ARG A 21 7.45 -1.61 -2.97
N LYS A 22 8.50 -1.30 -3.74
CA LYS A 22 9.89 -1.56 -3.36
C LYS A 22 10.41 -0.50 -2.37
N LEU A 23 10.03 0.77 -2.53
CA LEU A 23 10.44 1.85 -1.64
C LEU A 23 9.76 1.75 -0.27
N PHE A 24 8.48 1.37 -0.22
CA PHE A 24 7.76 1.27 1.06
C PHE A 24 8.40 0.25 2.00
N TRP A 25 8.77 -0.92 1.47
CA TRP A 25 9.47 -1.96 2.23
C TRP A 25 10.81 -1.47 2.77
N LEU A 26 11.60 -0.81 1.93
CA LEU A 26 12.91 -0.30 2.31
C LEU A 26 12.82 0.85 3.33
N CYS A 27 11.88 1.77 3.17
CA CYS A 27 11.68 2.89 4.09
C CYS A 27 11.30 2.40 5.49
N VAL A 28 10.33 1.49 5.59
CA VAL A 28 9.90 0.96 6.89
C VAL A 28 10.99 0.07 7.50
N ALA A 29 11.75 -0.68 6.69
CA ALA A 29 12.93 -1.41 7.17
C ALA A 29 14.02 -0.46 7.71
N ALA A 30 14.26 0.67 7.04
CA ALA A 30 15.21 1.69 7.50
C ALA A 30 14.77 2.34 8.81
N ILE A 31 13.46 2.62 8.97
CA ILE A 31 12.90 3.10 10.23
C ILE A 31 13.04 2.04 11.33
N GLY A 32 12.75 0.78 11.05
CA GLY A 32 12.97 -0.33 11.98
C GLY A 32 14.43 -0.47 12.39
N PHE A 33 15.36 -0.36 11.43
CA PHE A 33 16.79 -0.37 11.70
C PHE A 33 17.21 0.81 12.58
N ALA A 34 16.79 2.03 12.24
CA ALA A 34 17.09 3.22 13.03
C ALA A 34 16.56 3.11 14.47
N ALA A 35 15.32 2.65 14.64
CA ALA A 35 14.75 2.37 15.94
C ALA A 35 15.55 1.29 16.69
N GLY A 36 16.02 0.25 16.01
CA GLY A 36 16.85 -0.79 16.63
C GLY A 36 18.23 -0.31 17.06
N VAL A 37 18.85 0.62 16.32
CA VAL A 37 20.10 1.28 16.75
C VAL A 37 19.87 2.13 18.01
N GLU A 38 18.75 2.84 18.10
CA GLU A 38 18.42 3.71 19.23
C GLU A 38 17.98 2.94 20.48
N LEU A 39 17.24 1.83 20.31
CA LEU A 39 16.79 0.97 21.42
C LEU A 39 17.86 -0.02 21.90
N ALA A 40 18.84 -0.40 21.08
CA ALA A 40 19.91 -1.32 21.47
C ALA A 40 20.63 -0.94 22.78
N PRO A 41 21.08 0.32 22.99
CA PRO A 41 21.70 0.73 24.25
C PRO A 41 20.75 0.84 25.44
N HIS A 42 19.44 0.94 25.21
CA HIS A 42 18.43 0.96 26.28
C HIS A 42 18.08 -0.44 26.77
N LEU A 43 18.18 -1.45 25.89
CA LEU A 43 17.83 -2.84 26.20
C LEU A 43 18.99 -3.64 26.81
N VAL A 44 20.24 -3.23 26.55
CA VAL A 44 21.44 -3.94 27.02
C VAL A 44 22.43 -2.95 27.65
N HIS A 45 22.78 -3.15 28.93
CA HIS A 45 23.87 -2.41 29.58
C HIS A 45 25.20 -2.93 29.01
N GLU A 46 25.99 -2.04 28.41
CA GLU A 46 27.22 -2.31 27.63
C GLU A 46 27.02 -3.08 26.30
N PRO A 47 26.39 -2.46 25.28
CA PRO A 47 26.28 -3.09 23.96
C PRO A 47 27.64 -3.10 23.27
N SER A 48 28.15 -4.28 22.91
CA SER A 48 29.20 -4.37 21.90
C SER A 48 28.64 -3.90 20.55
N ALA A 49 29.49 -3.29 19.71
CA ALA A 49 29.07 -2.77 18.41
C ALA A 49 28.38 -3.84 17.53
N LEU A 50 28.82 -5.10 17.64
CA LEU A 50 28.23 -6.25 16.95
C LEU A 50 26.82 -6.59 17.46
N LEU A 51 26.59 -6.46 18.77
CA LEU A 51 25.29 -6.75 19.40
C LEU A 51 24.25 -5.66 19.06
N SER A 52 24.66 -4.39 19.02
CA SER A 52 23.80 -3.30 18.54
C SER A 52 23.42 -3.48 17.07
N LEU A 53 24.39 -3.84 16.22
CA LEU A 53 24.14 -4.10 14.79
C LEU A 53 23.16 -5.26 14.58
N THR A 54 23.25 -6.32 15.38
CA THR A 54 22.34 -7.47 15.26
C THR A 54 20.91 -7.11 15.68
N ILE A 55 20.73 -6.35 16.76
CA ILE A 55 19.40 -5.85 17.17
C ILE A 55 18.81 -4.93 16.11
N ALA A 56 19.60 -4.00 15.58
CA ALA A 56 19.17 -3.10 14.51
C ALA A 56 18.76 -3.85 13.25
N LEU A 57 19.53 -4.88 12.85
CA LEU A 57 19.20 -5.70 11.70
C LEU A 57 17.91 -6.50 11.93
N LEU A 58 17.73 -7.08 13.12
CA LEU A 58 16.50 -7.80 13.47
C LEU A 58 15.27 -6.88 13.43
N LEU A 59 15.34 -5.70 14.05
CA LEU A 59 14.22 -4.74 13.97
C LEU A 59 14.00 -4.23 12.54
N GLY A 60 15.06 -4.04 11.75
CA GLY A 60 14.95 -3.69 10.33
C GLY A 60 14.22 -4.76 9.52
N ILE A 61 14.54 -6.04 9.73
CA ILE A 61 13.84 -7.19 9.10
C ILE A 61 12.38 -7.23 9.53
N ILE A 62 12.09 -7.00 10.81
CA ILE A 62 10.71 -6.93 11.32
C ILE A 62 9.96 -5.78 10.66
N GLY A 63 10.57 -4.59 10.56
CA GLY A 63 10.01 -3.43 9.87
C GLY A 63 9.70 -3.73 8.41
N ALA A 64 10.63 -4.38 7.71
CA ALA A 64 10.44 -4.89 6.37
C ALA A 64 9.21 -5.81 6.28
N LEU A 65 9.13 -6.83 7.14
CA LEU A 65 8.02 -7.78 7.14
C LEU A 65 6.67 -7.07 7.40
N LEU A 66 6.67 -6.12 8.33
CA LEU A 66 5.51 -5.30 8.66
C LEU A 66 5.08 -4.43 7.47
N ALA A 67 6.04 -3.90 6.70
CA ALA A 67 5.78 -3.10 5.51
C ALA A 67 5.00 -3.90 4.45
N VAL A 68 5.37 -5.17 4.23
CA VAL A 68 4.65 -6.05 3.29
C VAL A 68 3.20 -6.23 3.74
N PHE A 69 2.97 -6.40 5.04
CA PHE A 69 1.64 -6.57 5.60
C PHE A 69 0.79 -5.29 5.48
N LEU A 70 1.35 -4.15 5.87
CA LEU A 70 0.69 -2.84 5.73
C LEU A 70 0.36 -2.53 4.27
N GLN A 71 1.24 -2.92 3.35
CA GLN A 71 1.00 -2.72 1.93
C GLN A 71 -0.28 -3.46 1.47
N LYS A 72 -0.48 -4.72 1.89
CA LYS A 72 -1.69 -5.49 1.57
C LYS A 72 -2.96 -4.82 2.10
N ILE A 73 -2.91 -4.29 3.32
CA ILE A 73 -4.03 -3.56 3.90
C ILE A 73 -4.30 -2.28 3.10
N ALA A 74 -3.26 -1.50 2.79
CA ALA A 74 -3.40 -0.26 2.04
C ALA A 74 -4.05 -0.48 0.67
N ILE A 75 -3.66 -1.53 -0.06
CA ILE A 75 -4.27 -1.88 -1.35
C ILE A 75 -5.75 -2.23 -1.19
N GLY A 76 -6.09 -3.03 -0.17
CA GLY A 76 -7.48 -3.39 0.12
C GLY A 76 -8.33 -2.17 0.45
N VAL A 77 -7.83 -1.26 1.29
CA VAL A 77 -8.53 -0.02 1.67
C VAL A 77 -8.69 0.92 0.48
N LEU A 78 -7.63 1.11 -0.32
CA LEU A 78 -7.69 1.92 -1.53
C LEU A 78 -8.66 1.32 -2.55
N GLY A 79 -8.67 -0.01 -2.71
CA GLY A 79 -9.62 -0.69 -3.59
C GLY A 79 -11.05 -0.60 -3.09
N PHE A 80 -11.26 -0.63 -1.77
CA PHE A 80 -12.57 -0.41 -1.19
C PHE A 80 -13.08 1.01 -1.44
N LEU A 81 -12.25 2.03 -1.16
CA LEU A 81 -12.61 3.42 -1.40
C LEU A 81 -12.84 3.71 -2.89
N ALA A 82 -11.91 3.27 -3.75
CA ALA A 82 -11.99 3.49 -5.19
C ALA A 82 -13.20 2.76 -5.79
N GLY A 83 -13.40 1.49 -5.43
CA GLY A 83 -14.52 0.67 -5.88
C GLY A 83 -15.86 1.23 -5.45
N GLY A 84 -15.99 1.65 -4.19
CA GLY A 84 -17.22 2.25 -3.67
C GLY A 84 -17.55 3.58 -4.36
N LYS A 85 -16.55 4.46 -4.55
CA LYS A 85 -16.73 5.73 -5.28
C LYS A 85 -17.09 5.51 -6.74
N LEU A 86 -16.44 4.56 -7.41
CA LEU A 86 -16.67 4.27 -8.83
C LEU A 86 -18.04 3.61 -9.05
N ALA A 87 -18.43 2.64 -8.21
CA ALA A 87 -19.77 2.05 -8.25
C ALA A 87 -20.84 3.10 -7.95
N GLY A 88 -20.59 4.01 -7.01
CA GLY A 88 -21.47 5.13 -6.72
C GLY A 88 -21.64 6.07 -7.92
N ALA A 89 -20.54 6.40 -8.62
CA ALA A 89 -20.58 7.24 -9.81
C ALA A 89 -21.35 6.59 -10.97
N ILE A 90 -21.14 5.28 -11.21
CA ILE A 90 -21.89 4.52 -12.20
C ILE A 90 -23.38 4.51 -11.82
N ALA A 91 -23.70 4.19 -10.57
CA ALA A 91 -25.09 4.12 -10.15
C ALA A 91 -25.80 5.49 -10.22
N ALA A 92 -25.10 6.58 -9.89
CA ALA A 92 -25.65 7.94 -10.02
C ALA A 92 -25.89 8.34 -11.49
N ALA A 93 -25.11 7.82 -12.43
CA ALA A 93 -25.29 8.08 -13.86
C ALA A 93 -26.46 7.31 -14.48
N PHE A 94 -26.78 6.11 -13.97
CA PHE A 94 -27.80 5.24 -14.56
C PHE A 94 -29.11 5.16 -13.74
N PHE A 95 -29.12 5.48 -12.44
CA PHE A 95 -30.29 5.32 -11.57
C PHE A 95 -30.78 6.64 -10.96
N VAL A 96 -32.07 6.93 -11.17
CA VAL A 96 -32.77 8.14 -10.68
C VAL A 96 -32.97 8.14 -9.15
N HIS A 97 -32.97 6.96 -8.49
CA HIS A 97 -33.17 6.80 -7.03
C HIS A 97 -31.87 6.50 -6.25
N TYR A 98 -30.72 6.97 -6.76
CA TYR A 98 -29.40 6.75 -6.16
C TYR A 98 -29.30 7.10 -4.66
N ALA A 99 -29.96 8.17 -4.23
CA ALA A 99 -29.86 8.69 -2.87
C ALA A 99 -30.33 7.70 -1.78
N GLN A 100 -31.26 6.80 -2.09
CA GLN A 100 -31.84 5.88 -1.11
C GLN A 100 -31.02 4.59 -0.92
N HIS A 101 -30.17 4.23 -1.89
CA HIS A 101 -29.34 3.01 -1.85
C HIS A 101 -27.82 3.28 -1.89
N SER A 102 -27.41 4.54 -1.81
CA SER A 102 -26.01 4.97 -1.94
C SER A 102 -25.05 4.20 -1.02
N THR A 103 -25.45 3.95 0.24
CA THR A 103 -24.62 3.18 1.19
C THR A 103 -24.40 1.73 0.76
N ILE A 104 -25.45 1.05 0.28
CA ILE A 104 -25.37 -0.35 -0.14
C ILE A 104 -24.51 -0.46 -1.39
N ILE A 105 -24.72 0.45 -2.36
CA ILE A 105 -23.94 0.50 -3.61
C ILE A 105 -22.46 0.76 -3.30
N PHE A 106 -22.17 1.67 -2.35
CA PHE A 106 -20.80 1.96 -1.94
C PHE A 106 -20.14 0.76 -1.27
N VAL A 107 -20.83 0.06 -0.36
CA VAL A 107 -20.29 -1.12 0.33
C VAL A 107 -20.05 -2.27 -0.64
N VAL A 108 -21.02 -2.58 -1.50
CA VAL A 108 -20.88 -3.66 -2.50
C VAL A 108 -19.80 -3.32 -3.52
N GLY A 109 -19.82 -2.09 -4.06
CA GLY A 109 -18.80 -1.60 -4.97
C GLY A 109 -17.40 -1.57 -4.34
N GLY A 110 -17.32 -1.22 -3.06
CA GLY A 110 -16.07 -1.23 -2.31
C GLY A 110 -15.54 -2.64 -2.09
N ILE A 111 -16.37 -3.60 -1.66
CA ILE A 111 -15.94 -5.00 -1.50
C ILE A 111 -15.42 -5.55 -2.83
N ILE A 112 -16.16 -5.32 -3.92
CA ILE A 112 -15.76 -5.73 -5.27
C ILE A 112 -14.43 -5.07 -5.66
N GLY A 113 -14.29 -3.75 -5.44
CA GLY A 113 -13.07 -3.01 -5.76
C GLY A 113 -11.86 -3.46 -4.94
N ALA A 114 -12.05 -3.78 -3.64
CA ALA A 114 -11.01 -4.31 -2.78
C ALA A 114 -10.53 -5.69 -3.27
N ILE A 115 -11.46 -6.60 -3.58
CA ILE A 115 -11.15 -7.93 -4.10
C ILE A 115 -10.43 -7.82 -5.44
N LEU A 116 -10.95 -6.99 -6.36
CA LEU A 116 -10.34 -6.75 -7.66
C LEU A 116 -8.92 -6.23 -7.51
N LEU A 117 -8.68 -5.17 -6.74
CA LEU A 117 -7.34 -4.62 -6.58
C LEU A 117 -6.41 -5.59 -5.88
N LEU A 118 -6.84 -6.32 -4.85
CA LEU A 118 -6.01 -7.34 -4.21
C LEU A 118 -5.63 -8.46 -5.18
N ALA A 119 -6.58 -8.97 -5.97
CA ALA A 119 -6.32 -10.00 -6.96
C ALA A 119 -5.43 -9.50 -8.10
N LEU A 120 -5.74 -8.34 -8.68
CA LEU A 120 -5.00 -7.77 -9.81
C LEU A 120 -3.56 -7.41 -9.41
N PHE A 121 -3.32 -7.06 -8.15
CA PHE A 121 -1.99 -6.69 -7.68
C PHE A 121 -1.02 -7.88 -7.59
N ASP A 122 -1.53 -9.08 -7.33
CA ASP A 122 -0.73 -10.31 -7.39
C ASP A 122 -0.43 -10.68 -8.86
N TRP A 123 -1.43 -10.55 -9.76
CA TRP A 123 -1.22 -10.76 -11.20
C TRP A 123 -0.24 -9.75 -11.81
N ALA A 124 -0.35 -8.47 -11.44
CA ALA A 124 0.56 -7.42 -11.88
C ALA A 124 2.00 -7.69 -11.44
N LEU A 125 2.21 -8.24 -10.23
CA LEU A 125 3.55 -8.64 -9.79
C LEU A 125 4.14 -9.75 -10.63
N ILE A 126 3.32 -10.76 -10.93
CA ILE A 126 3.75 -11.93 -11.71
C ILE A 126 4.21 -11.47 -13.10
N VAL A 127 3.47 -10.57 -13.74
CA VAL A 127 3.81 -10.04 -15.07
C VAL A 127 5.04 -9.12 -15.04
N VAL A 128 5.22 -8.32 -14.00
CA VAL A 128 6.34 -7.35 -13.90
C VAL A 128 7.64 -8.01 -13.40
N SER A 129 7.55 -9.13 -12.69
CA SER A 129 8.74 -9.83 -12.16
C SER A 129 9.27 -10.96 -13.06
N SER A 130 8.70 -11.15 -14.25
CA SER A 130 9.26 -12.03 -15.30
C SER A 130 10.16 -11.26 -16.25
#